data_AF-A0A2P8W2X2-F1
#
_entry.id   AF-A0A2P8W2X2-F1
#
_cell.length_a   1.000
_cell.length_b   1.000
_cell.length_c   1.000
_cell.angle_alpha   90.00
_cell.angle_beta   90.00
_cell.angle_gamma   90.00
#
_symmetry.space_group_name_H-M   'P 1'
#
loop_
_entity.id
_entity.type
_entity.pdbx_description
1 polymer ?
#
loop_
_entity_poly.entity_id
_entity_poly.type
_entity_poly.pdbx_seq_one_letter_code
_entity_poly.pdbx_strand_id
1 'polypeptide(L)'
;MLVYRPYAIRGDTPDLSIASIADLQSDRGKGLKPAAPGKPIGIAPNETGLGEHKADGPALAAPTLLGLGCYWAILDEAHITVLAIDPRYQRRGLGQWLLLNLLFDACDYRRVAPDDHIVLTRATLEVRLSNSRALALYESFGFETLGRRRRYYPDGEDALILWQNSLKTPEFRDRLTQRYCTTRHRLERQGWQIADEKIMGNRT
;
A
#
# COMPACT_ATOMS: atom_id res chain seq x y z
N MET A 1 -10.41 -6.96 -17.00
CA MET A 1 -8.96 -6.72 -17.12
C MET A 1 -8.33 -6.81 -15.74
N LEU A 2 -7.06 -7.20 -15.62
CA LEU A 2 -6.30 -7.24 -14.36
C LEU A 2 -5.26 -6.12 -14.40
N VAL A 3 -5.40 -5.09 -13.55
CA VAL A 3 -4.49 -3.93 -13.54
C VAL A 3 -3.70 -3.89 -12.23
N TYR A 4 -2.38 -3.76 -12.34
CA TYR A 4 -1.44 -3.73 -11.23
C TYR A 4 -1.11 -2.29 -10.81
N ARG A 5 -1.25 -1.99 -9.51
CA ARG A 5 -1.13 -0.60 -8.98
C ARG A 5 -0.14 -0.54 -7.80
N PRO A 6 1.17 -0.36 -8.08
CA PRO A 6 2.21 -0.36 -7.05
C PRO A 6 2.55 1.04 -6.52
N TYR A 7 2.78 1.16 -5.21
CA TYR A 7 3.06 2.40 -4.48
C TYR A 7 4.30 2.20 -3.61
N ALA A 8 5.27 3.11 -3.65
CA ALA A 8 6.42 3.08 -2.76
C ALA A 8 6.45 4.32 -1.87
N ILE A 9 6.84 4.15 -0.61
CA ILE A 9 7.32 5.27 0.22
C ILE A 9 8.84 5.24 0.12
N ARG A 10 9.43 6.24 -0.52
CA ARG A 10 10.87 6.44 -0.56
C ARG A 10 11.22 7.64 0.31
N GLY A 11 12.40 7.63 0.91
CA GLY A 11 12.94 8.81 1.55
C GLY A 11 14.45 8.73 1.67
N ASP A 12 15.10 9.80 1.25
CA ASP A 12 16.28 10.30 1.93
C ASP A 12 15.83 11.59 2.64
N THR A 13 16.40 11.88 3.80
CA THR A 13 16.07 13.09 4.57
C THR A 13 15.92 14.31 3.64
N PRO A 14 14.74 14.95 3.49
CA PRO A 14 13.46 14.73 4.17
C PRO A 14 12.24 14.40 3.27
N ASP A 15 12.39 13.87 2.05
CA ASP A 15 11.30 13.77 1.07
C ASP A 15 10.57 12.41 1.07
N LEU A 16 9.26 12.40 1.32
CA LEU A 16 8.36 11.28 1.07
C LEU A 16 7.66 11.49 -0.28
N SER A 17 8.11 10.76 -1.31
CA SER A 17 7.36 10.63 -2.55
C SER A 17 6.61 9.30 -2.59
N ILE A 18 5.35 9.35 -2.99
CA ILE A 18 4.56 8.18 -3.37
C ILE A 18 4.39 8.21 -4.88
N ALA A 19 5.23 7.43 -5.57
CA ALA A 19 5.09 7.23 -7.01
C ALA A 19 4.36 5.90 -7.26
N SER A 20 3.45 5.91 -8.25
CA SER A 20 3.06 4.68 -8.92
C SER A 20 4.32 4.10 -9.56
N ILE A 21 4.76 2.90 -9.17
CA ILE A 21 5.97 2.27 -9.76
C ILE A 21 5.76 1.96 -11.26
N ALA A 22 4.52 2.02 -11.77
CA ALA A 22 4.25 1.96 -13.21
C ALA A 22 4.95 3.09 -14.00
N ASP A 23 5.24 4.23 -13.36
CA ASP A 23 5.95 5.35 -13.98
C ASP A 23 7.49 5.18 -13.96
N LEU A 24 8.02 4.16 -13.26
CA LEU A 24 9.46 3.91 -13.10
C LEU A 24 9.99 2.74 -13.96
N GLN A 25 9.13 2.07 -14.74
CA GLN A 25 9.56 0.94 -15.59
C GLN A 25 10.27 1.35 -16.89
N SER A 26 10.54 2.63 -17.13
CA SER A 26 11.35 3.03 -18.30
C SER A 26 12.86 2.95 -18.06
N ASP A 27 13.36 2.76 -16.82
CA ASP A 27 14.79 2.68 -16.59
C ASP A 27 15.17 1.65 -15.50
N ARG A 28 15.90 0.61 -15.94
CA ARG A 28 16.59 -0.43 -15.16
C ARG A 28 15.78 -1.60 -14.57
N GLY A 29 15.65 -2.62 -15.41
CA GLY A 29 15.86 -4.07 -15.17
C GLY A 29 15.81 -4.65 -13.75
N LYS A 30 14.95 -5.68 -13.62
CA LYS A 30 14.65 -6.56 -12.45
C LYS A 30 13.70 -5.96 -11.40
N GLY A 31 12.47 -5.68 -11.85
CA GLY A 31 11.33 -5.43 -10.96
C GLY A 31 10.90 -6.67 -10.18
N LEU A 32 10.63 -6.50 -8.89
CA LEU A 32 9.97 -7.49 -8.04
C LEU A 32 8.60 -7.83 -8.64
N LYS A 33 8.40 -9.07 -9.10
CA LYS A 33 7.09 -9.51 -9.60
C LYS A 33 6.13 -9.63 -8.43
N PRO A 34 4.97 -8.94 -8.44
CA PRO A 34 3.94 -9.13 -7.43
C PRO A 34 3.44 -10.58 -7.42
N ALA A 35 3.06 -11.07 -6.24
CA ALA A 35 2.35 -12.33 -6.13
C ALA A 35 0.98 -12.24 -6.82
N ALA A 36 0.59 -13.31 -7.51
CA ALA A 36 -0.73 -13.41 -8.11
C ALA A 36 -1.83 -13.33 -7.03
N PRO A 37 -3.02 -12.79 -7.36
CA PRO A 37 -4.16 -12.76 -6.45
C PRO A 37 -4.43 -14.15 -5.85
N GLY A 38 -4.55 -14.22 -4.52
CA GLY A 38 -4.82 -15.46 -3.80
C GLY A 38 -3.64 -16.39 -3.55
N LYS A 39 -2.40 -16.00 -3.92
CA LYS A 39 -1.20 -16.75 -3.55
C LYS A 39 -0.62 -16.24 -2.23
N PRO A 40 -0.17 -17.12 -1.32
CA PRO A 40 0.50 -16.71 -0.09
C PRO A 40 1.69 -15.83 -0.41
N ILE A 41 1.68 -14.63 0.15
CA ILE A 41 2.78 -13.69 -0.01
C ILE A 41 3.73 -14.01 1.14
N GLY A 42 4.92 -14.49 0.79
CA GLY A 42 6.03 -14.64 1.72
C GLY A 42 6.52 -13.27 2.17
N ILE A 43 5.78 -12.63 3.07
CA ILE A 43 6.31 -11.57 3.93
C ILE A 43 6.26 -12.15 5.33
N ALA A 44 7.33 -12.88 5.67
CA ALA A 44 7.57 -13.30 7.03
C ALA A 44 7.67 -12.05 7.92
N PRO A 45 7.06 -12.05 9.12
CA PRO A 45 7.45 -11.11 10.14
C PRO A 45 8.86 -11.52 10.60
N ASN A 46 9.87 -10.72 10.28
CA ASN A 46 11.28 -10.87 10.74
C ASN A 46 12.23 -11.78 9.95
N GLU A 47 12.27 -11.73 8.62
CA GLU A 47 13.48 -12.18 7.91
C GLU A 47 14.53 -11.06 7.87
N THR A 48 15.42 -11.14 8.86
CA THR A 48 16.67 -10.40 8.99
C THR A 48 17.66 -10.94 7.96
N GLY A 49 18.11 -10.12 7.01
CA GLY A 49 19.18 -10.52 6.10
C GLY A 49 19.17 -9.84 4.73
N LEU A 50 19.24 -8.51 4.68
CA LEU A 50 19.81 -7.85 3.51
C LEU A 50 21.32 -7.77 3.77
N GLY A 51 22.06 -8.70 3.18
CA GLY A 51 23.52 -8.77 3.24
C GLY A 51 24.14 -7.47 2.75
N GLU A 52 25.16 -7.03 3.49
CA GLU A 52 25.97 -5.85 3.20
C GLU A 52 26.78 -6.07 1.92
N HIS A 53 26.37 -5.46 0.81
CA HIS A 53 27.25 -5.24 -0.32
C HIS A 53 27.84 -3.83 -0.22
N LYS A 54 29.09 -3.75 0.23
CA LYS A 54 29.92 -2.55 0.18
C LYS A 54 30.26 -2.26 -1.29
N ALA A 55 29.76 -1.17 -1.84
CA ALA A 55 30.20 -0.60 -3.11
C ALA A 55 30.95 0.71 -2.84
N ASP A 56 32.23 0.73 -3.17
CA ASP A 56 33.10 1.91 -3.06
C ASP A 56 32.87 2.86 -4.27
N GLY A 57 32.49 4.12 -3.98
CA GLY A 57 32.32 5.22 -4.94
C GLY A 57 31.13 6.13 -4.57
N PRO A 58 31.16 7.47 -4.79
CA PRO A 58 30.07 8.35 -4.38
C PRO A 58 28.92 8.25 -5.39
N ALA A 59 28.17 7.17 -5.32
CA ALA A 59 26.84 7.10 -5.92
C ALA A 59 25.96 8.07 -5.14
N LEU A 60 25.29 9.01 -5.83
CA LEU A 60 24.12 9.69 -5.27
C LEU A 60 23.21 8.57 -4.75
N ALA A 61 23.09 8.44 -3.41
CA ALA A 61 22.38 7.31 -2.82
C ALA A 61 20.95 7.32 -3.35
N ALA A 62 20.50 6.20 -3.93
CA ALA A 62 19.12 6.09 -4.34
C ALA A 62 18.25 6.18 -3.08
N PRO A 63 17.11 6.91 -3.13
CA PRO A 63 16.33 7.19 -1.93
C PRO A 63 15.86 5.90 -1.28
N THR A 64 16.09 5.81 0.04
CA THR A 64 15.84 4.59 0.83
C THR A 64 14.38 4.17 0.72
N LEU A 65 14.12 2.90 0.37
CA LEU A 65 12.76 2.36 0.31
C LEU A 65 12.25 2.11 1.73
N LEU A 66 11.29 2.93 2.19
CA LEU A 66 10.71 2.86 3.53
C LEU A 66 9.45 1.98 3.58
N GLY A 67 8.78 1.79 2.46
CA GLY A 67 7.56 0.99 2.39
C GLY A 67 7.08 0.72 0.97
N LEU A 68 6.28 -0.33 0.83
CA LEU A 68 5.70 -0.79 -0.43
C LEU A 68 4.23 -1.16 -0.20
N GLY A 69 3.36 -0.64 -1.06
CA GLY A 69 1.93 -0.88 -1.10
C GLY A 69 1.51 -1.30 -2.49
N CYS A 70 0.54 -2.18 -2.62
CA CYS A 70 0.02 -2.54 -3.93
C CYS A 70 -1.38 -3.15 -3.87
N TYR A 71 -2.19 -2.89 -4.90
CA TYR A 71 -3.39 -3.67 -5.19
C TYR A 71 -3.48 -4.08 -6.66
N TRP A 72 -4.28 -5.13 -6.90
CA TRP A 72 -4.79 -5.50 -8.23
C TRP A 72 -6.24 -5.03 -8.36
N ALA A 73 -6.59 -4.39 -9.48
CA ALA A 73 -7.97 -4.19 -9.86
C ALA A 73 -8.48 -5.43 -10.59
N ILE A 74 -9.51 -6.09 -10.03
CA ILE A 74 -10.10 -7.33 -10.56
C ILE A 74 -11.62 -7.18 -10.50
N LEU A 75 -12.29 -7.20 -11.65
CA LEU A 75 -13.73 -6.90 -11.72
C LEU A 75 -14.02 -5.58 -10.99
N ASP A 76 -14.82 -5.58 -9.95
CA ASP A 76 -15.16 -4.40 -9.15
C ASP A 76 -14.37 -4.31 -7.82
N GLU A 77 -13.25 -5.01 -7.72
CA GLU A 77 -12.49 -5.21 -6.49
C GLU A 77 -11.07 -4.65 -6.57
N ALA A 78 -10.66 -3.93 -5.52
CA ALA A 78 -9.26 -3.62 -5.24
C ALA A 78 -8.68 -4.71 -4.31
N HIS A 79 -7.94 -5.67 -4.85
CA HIS A 79 -7.27 -6.69 -4.05
C HIS A 79 -5.89 -6.18 -3.62
N ILE A 80 -5.78 -5.66 -2.39
CA ILE A 80 -4.52 -5.23 -1.80
C ILE A 80 -3.67 -6.47 -1.54
N THR A 81 -2.54 -6.54 -2.24
CA THR A 81 -1.60 -7.67 -2.15
C THR A 81 -0.40 -7.33 -1.28
N VAL A 82 0.07 -6.09 -1.29
CA VAL A 82 1.23 -5.72 -0.50
C VAL A 82 0.92 -4.50 0.33
N LEU A 83 1.27 -4.53 1.61
CA LEU A 83 1.34 -3.36 2.47
C LEU A 83 2.43 -3.64 3.52
N ALA A 84 3.64 -3.17 3.26
CA ALA A 84 4.79 -3.39 4.12
C ALA A 84 5.53 -2.08 4.36
N ILE A 85 6.00 -1.89 5.59
CA ILE A 85 6.86 -0.78 6.01
C ILE A 85 8.12 -1.40 6.61
N ASP A 86 9.28 -0.85 6.25
CA ASP A 86 10.56 -1.23 6.84
C ASP A 86 10.45 -1.18 8.38
N PRO A 87 10.81 -2.26 9.10
CA PRO A 87 10.68 -2.34 10.55
C PRO A 87 11.22 -1.13 11.32
N ARG A 88 12.30 -0.49 10.83
CA ARG A 88 12.93 0.69 11.46
C ARG A 88 12.02 1.93 11.43
N TYR A 89 11.05 1.95 10.52
CA TYR A 89 10.15 3.08 10.26
C TYR A 89 8.68 2.77 10.61
N GLN A 90 8.39 1.58 11.13
CA GLN A 90 7.06 1.23 11.62
C GLN A 90 6.65 2.09 12.82
N ARG A 91 5.35 2.08 13.14
CA ARG A 91 4.74 2.83 14.27
C ARG A 91 4.81 4.35 14.16
N ARG A 92 5.28 4.89 13.03
CA ARG A 92 5.31 6.34 12.74
C ARG A 92 4.10 6.86 11.97
N GLY A 93 3.26 5.95 11.46
CA GLY A 93 2.08 6.30 10.65
C GLY A 93 2.22 6.03 9.16
N LEU A 94 3.38 5.58 8.70
CA LEU A 94 3.64 5.30 7.28
C LEU A 94 2.76 4.19 6.69
N GLY A 95 2.41 3.16 7.48
CA GLY A 95 1.49 2.10 7.01
C GLY A 95 0.08 2.61 6.78
N GLN A 96 -0.40 3.50 7.66
CA GLN A 96 -1.68 4.19 7.51
C GLN A 96 -1.66 5.13 6.30
N TRP A 97 -0.56 5.85 6.12
CA TRP A 97 -0.35 6.72 4.97
C TRP A 97 -0.39 5.94 3.66
N LEU A 98 0.34 4.84 3.57
CA LEU A 98 0.36 4.00 2.38
C LEU A 98 -1.02 3.40 2.06
N LEU A 99 -1.73 2.91 3.08
CA LEU A 99 -3.09 2.37 2.90
C LEU A 99 -4.09 3.44 2.45
N LEU A 100 -4.01 4.67 2.99
CA LEU A 100 -4.82 5.80 2.51
C LEU A 100 -4.62 6.01 1.01
N ASN A 101 -3.37 6.06 0.57
CA ASN A 101 -3.05 6.32 -0.83
C ASN A 101 -3.53 5.20 -1.76
N LEU A 102 -3.44 3.93 -1.35
CA LEU A 102 -4.03 2.80 -2.08
C LEU A 102 -5.56 2.92 -2.18
N LEU A 103 -6.23 3.30 -1.09
CA LEU A 103 -7.69 3.39 -1.07
C LEU A 103 -8.22 4.61 -1.84
N PHE A 104 -7.54 5.76 -1.77
CA PHE A 104 -7.86 6.90 -2.64
C PHE A 104 -7.73 6.55 -4.11
N ASP A 105 -6.63 5.88 -4.48
CA ASP A 105 -6.43 5.44 -5.84
C ASP A 105 -7.53 4.48 -6.30
N ALA A 106 -7.91 3.53 -5.46
CA ALA A 106 -9.00 2.61 -5.76
C ALA A 106 -10.35 3.33 -5.91
N CYS A 107 -10.63 4.33 -5.07
CA CYS A 107 -11.82 5.18 -5.19
C CYS A 107 -11.81 6.01 -6.50
N ASP A 108 -10.63 6.46 -6.94
CA ASP A 108 -10.44 7.27 -8.15
C ASP A 108 -10.13 6.45 -9.40
N TYR A 109 -10.20 5.11 -9.34
CA TYR A 109 -9.72 4.20 -10.38
C TYR A 109 -10.22 4.57 -11.79
N ARG A 110 -11.51 4.90 -11.92
CA ARG A 110 -12.11 5.29 -13.22
C ARG A 110 -11.46 6.53 -13.85
N ARG A 111 -10.93 7.46 -13.05
CA ARG A 111 -10.20 8.63 -13.56
C ARG A 111 -8.82 8.27 -14.07
N VAL A 112 -8.19 7.25 -13.47
CA VAL A 112 -6.80 6.88 -13.75
C VAL A 112 -6.69 5.78 -14.82
N ALA A 113 -7.78 5.05 -15.08
CA ALA A 113 -7.92 4.08 -16.16
C ALA A 113 -9.24 4.34 -16.92
N PRO A 114 -9.35 5.41 -17.72
CA PRO A 114 -10.61 5.80 -18.38
C PRO A 114 -11.09 4.80 -19.43
N ASP A 115 -10.18 4.02 -20.02
CA ASP A 115 -10.49 2.96 -20.97
C ASP A 115 -11.11 1.73 -20.29
N ASP A 116 -10.96 1.62 -18.96
CA ASP A 116 -11.66 0.65 -18.14
C ASP A 116 -13.00 1.22 -17.67
N HIS A 117 -14.11 0.66 -18.16
CA HIS A 117 -15.46 0.96 -17.65
C HIS A 117 -15.72 0.39 -16.24
N ILE A 118 -14.67 0.17 -15.46
CA ILE A 118 -14.71 -0.47 -14.16
C ILE A 118 -14.76 0.59 -13.07
N VAL A 119 -15.67 0.39 -12.11
CA VAL A 119 -15.71 1.12 -10.86
C VAL A 119 -15.43 0.13 -9.74
N LEU A 120 -14.36 0.36 -8.98
CA LEU A 120 -14.07 -0.46 -7.81
C LEU A 120 -15.07 -0.10 -6.71
N THR A 121 -15.85 -1.09 -6.26
CA THR A 121 -16.88 -0.90 -5.24
C THR A 121 -16.38 -1.31 -3.86
N ARG A 122 -15.35 -2.15 -3.81
CA ARG A 122 -14.86 -2.81 -2.60
C ARG A 122 -13.36 -3.08 -2.66
N ALA A 123 -12.72 -3.14 -1.49
CA ALA A 123 -11.33 -3.55 -1.33
C ALA A 123 -11.25 -4.83 -0.49
N THR A 124 -10.30 -5.70 -0.82
CA THR A 124 -10.04 -6.93 -0.06
C THR A 124 -8.56 -7.16 0.16
N LEU A 125 -8.24 -7.89 1.22
CA LEU A 125 -6.88 -8.34 1.55
C LEU A 125 -6.91 -9.59 2.41
N GLU A 126 -5.78 -10.30 2.43
CA GLU A 126 -5.50 -11.37 3.37
C GLU A 126 -4.42 -10.95 4.36
N VAL A 127 -4.63 -11.25 5.64
CA VAL A 127 -3.71 -10.90 6.73
C VAL A 127 -3.51 -12.08 7.68
N ARG A 128 -2.26 -12.28 8.15
CA ARG A 128 -1.93 -13.26 9.20
C ARG A 128 -2.82 -13.05 10.42
N LEU A 129 -3.38 -14.15 10.93
CA LEU A 129 -4.23 -14.11 12.13
C LEU A 129 -3.51 -13.51 13.35
N SER A 130 -2.20 -13.77 13.49
CA SER A 130 -1.37 -13.24 14.57
C SER A 130 -0.98 -11.77 14.41
N ASN A 131 -1.21 -11.15 13.24
CA ASN A 131 -0.78 -9.78 12.97
C ASN A 131 -1.78 -8.75 13.49
N SER A 132 -1.91 -8.69 14.83
CA SER A 132 -2.83 -7.79 15.54
C SER A 132 -2.65 -6.32 15.19
N ARG A 133 -1.42 -5.90 14.85
CA ARG A 133 -1.12 -4.52 14.44
C ARG A 133 -1.72 -4.18 13.08
N ALA A 134 -1.60 -5.09 12.11
CA ALA A 134 -2.19 -4.90 10.79
C ALA A 134 -3.73 -5.03 10.86
N LEU A 135 -4.24 -5.99 11.63
CA LEU A 135 -5.68 -6.13 11.88
C LEU A 135 -6.29 -4.83 12.42
N ALA A 136 -5.74 -4.28 13.51
CA ALA A 136 -6.21 -3.01 14.07
C ALA A 136 -6.11 -1.85 13.08
N LEU A 137 -5.06 -1.84 12.22
CA LEU A 137 -4.96 -0.84 11.15
C LEU A 137 -6.14 -1.00 10.18
N TYR A 138 -6.36 -2.18 9.62
CA TYR A 138 -7.41 -2.42 8.62
C TYR A 138 -8.81 -2.19 9.19
N GLU A 139 -9.10 -2.68 10.39
CA GLU A 139 -10.36 -2.44 11.10
C GLU A 139 -10.61 -0.94 11.28
N SER A 140 -9.58 -0.14 11.55
CA SER A 140 -9.71 1.33 11.65
C SER A 140 -10.05 2.04 10.33
N PHE A 141 -9.95 1.35 9.19
CA PHE A 141 -10.44 1.78 7.88
C PHE A 141 -11.78 1.13 7.51
N GLY A 142 -12.43 0.45 8.46
CA GLY A 142 -13.72 -0.22 8.28
C GLY A 142 -13.63 -1.53 7.49
N PHE A 143 -12.46 -2.16 7.44
CA PHE A 143 -12.37 -3.54 6.94
C PHE A 143 -12.99 -4.50 7.95
N GLU A 144 -13.79 -5.44 7.46
CA GLU A 144 -14.48 -6.45 8.25
C GLU A 144 -14.03 -7.85 7.83
N THR A 145 -13.99 -8.79 8.77
CA THR A 145 -13.63 -10.18 8.47
C THR A 145 -14.76 -10.88 7.74
N LEU A 146 -14.49 -11.34 6.50
CA LEU A 146 -15.44 -12.14 5.72
C LEU A 146 -15.19 -13.63 5.85
N GLY A 147 -13.93 -14.04 6.04
CA GLY A 147 -13.58 -15.45 6.04
C GLY A 147 -12.16 -15.73 6.50
N ARG A 148 -11.81 -17.01 6.45
CA ARG A 148 -10.50 -17.50 6.89
C ARG A 148 -9.97 -18.54 5.91
N ARG A 149 -8.72 -18.36 5.47
CA ARG A 149 -7.97 -19.36 4.72
C ARG A 149 -7.09 -20.15 5.69
N ARG A 150 -7.38 -21.44 5.81
CA ARG A 150 -6.61 -22.32 6.70
C ARG A 150 -5.23 -22.60 6.11
N ARG A 151 -4.19 -22.56 6.95
CA ARG A 151 -2.79 -22.87 6.56
C ARG A 151 -2.37 -22.14 5.28
N TYR A 152 -2.74 -20.86 5.19
CA TYR A 152 -2.49 -20.06 4.00
C TYR A 152 -1.00 -19.74 3.88
N TYR A 153 -0.34 -19.39 4.98
CA TYR A 153 1.08 -19.07 4.97
C TYR A 153 1.96 -20.34 5.01
N PRO A 154 3.21 -20.28 4.52
CA PRO A 154 4.10 -21.45 4.44
C PRO A 154 4.40 -22.11 5.80
N ASP A 155 4.37 -21.34 6.87
CA ASP A 155 4.53 -21.80 8.26
C ASP A 155 3.26 -22.46 8.83
N GLY A 156 2.22 -22.62 8.01
CA GLY A 156 0.94 -23.22 8.40
C GLY A 156 -0.01 -22.23 9.09
N GLU A 157 0.33 -20.95 9.16
CA GLU A 157 -0.56 -19.95 9.76
C GLU A 157 -1.79 -19.67 8.87
N ASP A 158 -2.94 -19.49 9.52
CA ASP A 158 -4.17 -19.06 8.88
C ASP A 158 -4.08 -17.58 8.43
N ALA A 159 -4.82 -17.25 7.37
CA ALA A 159 -5.08 -15.86 6.99
C ALA A 159 -6.56 -15.52 7.19
N LEU A 160 -6.83 -14.33 7.72
CA LEU A 160 -8.15 -13.72 7.66
C LEU A 160 -8.31 -12.97 6.33
N ILE A 161 -9.48 -13.13 5.71
CA ILE A 161 -9.88 -12.37 4.51
C ILE A 161 -10.72 -11.21 5.01
N LEU A 162 -10.25 -9.99 4.77
CA LEU A 162 -10.96 -8.77 5.16
C LEU A 162 -11.53 -8.05 3.95
N TRP A 163 -12.65 -7.35 4.13
CA TRP A 163 -13.34 -6.58 3.09
C TRP A 163 -13.75 -5.20 3.57
N GLN A 164 -13.57 -4.21 2.70
CA GLN A 164 -14.15 -2.88 2.82
C GLN A 164 -15.10 -2.67 1.63
N ASN A 165 -16.40 -2.65 1.88
CA ASN A 165 -17.45 -2.67 0.84
C ASN A 165 -17.95 -1.27 0.41
N SER A 166 -17.35 -0.20 0.92
CA SER A 166 -17.87 1.15 0.78
C SER A 166 -17.06 2.07 -0.16
N LEU A 167 -16.18 1.54 -1.03
CA LEU A 167 -15.27 2.39 -1.84
C LEU A 167 -15.99 3.44 -2.70
N LYS A 168 -17.19 3.14 -3.19
CA LYS A 168 -17.99 4.04 -4.04
C LYS A 168 -18.85 5.05 -3.26
N THR A 169 -18.90 4.93 -1.94
CA THR A 169 -19.80 5.76 -1.12
C THR A 169 -19.17 7.10 -0.80
N PRO A 170 -19.92 8.23 -0.89
CA PRO A 170 -19.41 9.54 -0.48
C PRO A 170 -18.94 9.55 0.97
N GLU A 171 -19.64 8.86 1.87
CA GLU A 171 -19.32 8.84 3.29
C GLU A 171 -17.95 8.18 3.55
N PHE A 172 -17.59 7.15 2.77
CA PHE A 172 -16.26 6.56 2.85
C PHE A 172 -15.19 7.52 2.32
N ARG A 173 -15.47 8.23 1.22
CA ARG A 173 -14.56 9.25 0.67
C ARG A 173 -14.30 10.38 1.65
N ASP A 174 -15.32 10.84 2.36
CA ASP A 174 -15.20 11.87 3.39
C ASP A 174 -14.35 11.39 4.57
N ARG A 175 -14.58 10.15 5.04
CA ARG A 175 -13.75 9.53 6.09
C ARG A 175 -12.29 9.41 5.66
N LEU A 176 -12.02 8.98 4.42
CA LEU A 176 -10.65 8.94 3.89
C LEU A 176 -10.03 10.32 3.85
N THR A 177 -10.76 11.34 3.42
CA THR A 177 -10.29 12.74 3.32
C THR A 177 -9.93 13.29 4.70
N GLN A 178 -10.80 13.11 5.69
CA GLN A 178 -10.51 13.53 7.06
C GLN A 178 -9.26 12.83 7.59
N ARG A 179 -9.17 11.50 7.42
CA ARG A 179 -8.04 10.72 7.89
C ARG A 179 -6.74 11.06 7.15
N TYR A 180 -6.81 11.42 5.87
CA TYR A 180 -5.68 11.93 5.09
C TYR A 180 -5.11 13.18 5.72
N CYS A 181 -5.93 14.21 5.92
CA CYS A 181 -5.52 15.48 6.53
C CYS A 181 -4.88 15.26 7.90
N THR A 182 -5.51 14.47 8.77
CA THR A 182 -4.96 14.17 10.11
C THR A 182 -3.64 13.40 10.04
N THR A 183 -3.53 12.41 9.14
CA THR A 183 -2.32 11.58 9.01
C THR A 183 -1.17 12.40 8.43
N ARG A 184 -1.44 13.20 7.39
CA ARG A 184 -0.50 14.12 6.76
C ARG A 184 0.07 15.08 7.81
N HIS A 185 -0.80 15.78 8.52
CA HIS A 185 -0.40 16.74 9.55
C HIS A 185 0.46 16.09 10.64
N ARG A 186 0.12 14.87 11.08
CA ARG A 186 0.91 14.13 12.06
C ARG A 186 2.31 13.78 11.53
N LEU A 187 2.41 13.38 10.26
CA LEU A 187 3.69 13.04 9.63
C LEU A 187 4.56 14.29 9.45
N GLU A 188 4.00 15.40 8.99
CA GLU A 188 4.70 16.68 8.88
C GLU A 188 5.25 17.14 10.24
N ARG A 189 4.46 17.00 11.31
CA ARG A 189 4.92 17.28 12.69
C ARG A 189 6.04 16.36 13.18
N GLN A 190 6.20 15.19 12.59
CA GLN A 190 7.33 14.29 12.86
C GLN A 190 8.55 14.59 11.99
N GLY A 191 8.50 15.63 11.14
CA GLY A 191 9.59 16.05 10.27
C GLY A 191 9.59 15.40 8.88
N TRP A 192 8.55 14.67 8.51
CA TRP A 192 8.40 14.12 7.15
C TRP A 192 7.94 15.21 6.19
N GLN A 193 8.66 15.47 5.09
CA GLN A 193 8.13 16.30 4.00
C GLN A 193 7.34 15.40 3.06
N ILE A 194 6.07 15.71 2.84
CA ILE A 194 5.21 14.93 1.94
C ILE A 194 5.10 15.70 0.63
N ALA A 195 5.80 15.21 -0.39
CA ALA A 195 5.73 15.71 -1.76
C ALA A 195 4.48 15.13 -2.42
N ASP A 196 3.36 15.85 -2.33
CA ASP A 196 2.09 15.49 -2.97
C ASP A 196 2.10 15.97 -4.42
N GLU A 197 2.22 15.06 -5.39
CA GLU A 197 1.98 15.42 -6.80
C GLU A 197 0.77 14.73 -7.44
N LYS A 198 0.25 13.61 -6.91
CA LYS A 198 -0.64 12.75 -7.74
C LYS A 198 -2.00 12.34 -7.18
N ILE A 199 -2.27 12.40 -5.87
CA ILE A 199 -3.44 11.65 -5.32
C ILE A 199 -4.64 12.53 -4.98
N MET A 200 -4.44 13.76 -4.50
CA MET A 200 -5.47 14.80 -4.56
C MET A 200 -5.39 15.49 -5.92
N GLY A 201 -5.83 14.80 -6.97
CA GLY A 201 -5.80 15.31 -8.33
C GLY A 201 -6.23 16.78 -8.41
N ASN A 202 -5.39 17.59 -9.08
CA ASN A 202 -5.61 18.97 -9.49
C ASN A 202 -7.00 19.51 -9.16
N ARG A 203 -7.07 20.37 -8.13
CA ARG A 203 -8.08 21.42 -8.10
C ARG A 203 -7.69 22.43 -9.18
N THR A 204 -8.21 22.28 -10.39
CA THR A 204 -8.47 23.38 -11.32
C THR A 204 -9.76 23.09 -12.06
#